data_AF-A0AAD8FS19-F1
#
_entry.id   AF-A0AAD8FS19-F1
#
_cell.length_a   1.000
_cell.length_b   1.000
_cell.length_c   1.000
_cell.angle_alpha   90.00
_cell.angle_beta   90.00
_cell.angle_gamma   90.00
#
_symmetry.space_group_name_H-M   'P 1'
#
loop_
_entity.id
_entity.type
_entity.pdbx_description
1 polymer ?
#
loop_
_entity_poly.entity_id
_entity_poly.type
_entity_poly.pdbx_seq_one_letter_code
_entity_poly.pdbx_strand_id
1 'polypeptide(L)' 'MPGTVEIPTLEELNVNEVNVSSAVLKAAAHHYGAQCDKANKEFMLCRWEEKDPRKCLNEGRKVNECALQFFR' A
#
# COMPACT_ATOMS: atom_id res chain seq x y z
N MET A 1 -16.07 -28.47 -8.30
CA MET A 1 -15.00 -28.57 -7.28
C MET A 1 -14.62 -27.15 -6.91
N PRO A 2 -14.61 -26.75 -5.64
CA PRO A 2 -14.03 -25.46 -5.29
C PRO A 2 -12.53 -25.54 -5.60
N GLY A 3 -12.04 -24.66 -6.47
CA GLY A 3 -10.63 -24.58 -6.83
C GLY A 3 -9.79 -24.16 -5.63
N THR A 4 -8.56 -24.67 -5.55
CA THR A 4 -7.57 -24.20 -4.57
C THR A 4 -7.23 -22.74 -4.83
N VAL A 5 -7.29 -21.91 -3.79
CA VAL A 5 -7.00 -20.47 -3.89
C VAL A 5 -5.48 -20.27 -3.82
N GLU A 6 -4.88 -19.71 -4.86
CA GLU A 6 -3.45 -19.37 -4.85
C GLU A 6 -3.20 -18.11 -4.02
N ILE A 7 -2.55 -18.26 -2.87
CA ILE A 7 -2.27 -17.17 -1.93
C ILE A 7 -0.76 -16.91 -1.94
N PRO A 8 -0.32 -15.64 -1.93
CA PRO A 8 1.10 -15.30 -1.80
C PRO A 8 1.73 -15.88 -0.54
N THR A 9 3.05 -16.04 -0.57
CA THR A 9 3.83 -16.55 0.56
C THR A 9 3.99 -15.51 1.66
N LEU A 10 4.32 -15.94 2.88
CA LEU A 10 4.55 -15.01 4.01
C LEU A 10 5.75 -14.07 3.76
N GLU A 11 6.75 -14.56 3.04
CA GLU A 11 7.95 -13.80 2.68
C GLU A 11 7.60 -12.64 1.73
N GLU A 12 6.69 -12.87 0.78
CA GLU A 12 6.20 -11.84 -0.14
C GLU A 12 5.35 -10.77 0.55
N LEU A 13 4.79 -11.04 1.73
CA LEU A 13 4.01 -10.07 2.49
C LEU A 13 4.86 -9.25 3.47
N ASN A 14 6.10 -9.67 3.74
CA ASN A 14 6.95 -9.01 4.72
C ASN A 14 7.43 -7.66 4.18
N VAL A 15 6.99 -6.57 4.83
CA VAL A 15 7.34 -5.19 4.49
C VAL A 15 7.57 -4.39 5.78
N ASN A 16 8.38 -3.33 5.70
CA ASN A 16 8.60 -2.43 6.83
C ASN A 16 7.32 -1.64 7.14
N GLU A 17 6.79 -1.70 8.36
CA GLU A 17 5.53 -1.04 8.70
C GLU A 17 5.70 0.45 9.04
N VAL A 18 4.68 1.25 8.73
CA VAL A 18 4.60 2.67 9.10
C VAL A 18 4.08 2.79 10.53
N ASN A 19 5.01 2.76 11.49
CA ASN A 19 4.72 2.74 12.92
C ASN A 19 4.40 4.13 13.49
N VAL A 20 3.26 4.70 13.14
CA VAL A 20 2.76 5.96 13.70
C VAL A 20 1.30 5.83 14.14
N SER A 21 0.87 6.69 15.06
CA SER A 21 -0.52 6.69 15.53
C SER A 21 -1.47 7.30 14.48
N SER A 22 -2.76 6.95 14.58
CA SER A 22 -3.80 7.50 13.69
C SER A 22 -3.91 9.03 13.76
N ALA A 23 -3.62 9.62 14.94
CA ALA A 23 -3.58 11.07 15.11
C ALA A 23 -2.49 11.72 14.24
N VAL A 24 -1.29 11.12 14.20
CA VAL A 24 -0.17 11.60 13.37
C VAL A 24 -0.49 11.46 11.89
N LEU A 25 -1.00 10.30 11.46
CA LEU A 25 -1.41 10.10 10.06
C LEU A 25 -2.46 11.11 9.62
N LYS A 26 -3.46 11.35 10.47
CA LYS A 26 -4.54 12.28 10.15
C LYS A 26 -4.06 13.73 10.07
N ALA A 27 -3.18 14.14 10.97
CA ALA A 27 -2.57 15.47 10.93
C ALA A 27 -1.72 15.66 9.66
N ALA A 28 -0.99 14.63 9.24
CA ALA A 28 -0.11 14.68 8.08
C ALA A 28 -0.83 14.40 6.73
N ALA A 29 -2.09 13.98 6.75
CA ALA A 29 -2.79 13.44 5.58
C ALA A 29 -2.79 14.37 4.35
N HIS A 30 -2.98 15.68 4.55
CA HIS A 30 -2.96 16.65 3.45
C HIS A 30 -1.58 16.78 2.81
N HIS A 31 -0.51 16.75 3.61
CA HIS A 31 0.86 16.84 3.13
C HIS A 31 1.32 15.53 2.48
N TYR A 32 0.98 14.40 3.11
CA TYR A 32 1.23 13.07 2.57
C TYR A 32 0.53 12.88 1.21
N GLY A 33 -0.74 13.30 1.11
CA GLY A 33 -1.50 13.24 -0.13
C GLY A 33 -0.88 14.07 -1.25
N ALA A 34 -0.26 15.21 -0.95
CA ALA A 34 0.42 16.02 -1.95
C ALA A 34 1.76 15.44 -2.41
N GLN A 35 2.55 14.85 -1.50
CA GLN A 35 3.88 14.32 -1.82
C GLN A 35 3.84 12.91 -2.43
N CYS A 36 3.00 12.02 -1.89
CA CYS A 36 2.93 10.62 -2.31
C CYS A 36 1.76 10.33 -3.27
N ASP A 37 1.20 11.35 -3.92
CA ASP A 37 0.00 11.24 -4.75
C ASP A 37 0.12 10.16 -5.84
N LYS A 38 1.26 10.15 -6.56
CA LYS A 38 1.48 9.27 -7.71
C LYS A 38 1.38 7.78 -7.33
N ALA A 39 2.17 7.36 -6.35
CA ALA A 39 2.19 5.95 -5.91
C ALA A 39 0.82 5.52 -5.35
N ASN A 40 0.17 6.39 -4.57
CA ASN A 40 -1.16 6.13 -4.03
C ASN A 40 -2.21 5.97 -5.13
N LYS A 41 -2.23 6.87 -6.13
CA LYS A 41 -3.18 6.80 -7.23
C LYS A 41 -2.97 5.58 -8.13
N GLU A 42 -1.71 5.23 -8.42
CA GLU A 42 -1.39 4.02 -9.18
C GLU A 42 -1.90 2.75 -8.46
N PHE A 43 -1.67 2.64 -7.15
CA PHE A 43 -2.20 1.53 -6.35
C PHE A 43 -3.73 1.49 -6.36
N MET A 44 -4.36 2.66 -6.17
CA MET A 44 -5.82 2.75 -6.18
C MET A 44 -6.38 2.34 -7.55
N LEU A 45 -5.79 2.80 -8.65
CA LEU A 45 -6.20 2.43 -10.00
C LEU A 45 -6.09 0.91 -10.21
N CYS A 46 -4.93 0.32 -9.90
CA CYS A 46 -4.72 -1.13 -9.98
C CYS A 46 -5.81 -1.90 -9.20
N ARG A 47 -6.07 -1.48 -7.96
CA ARG A 47 -7.06 -2.12 -7.10
C ARG A 47 -8.48 -2.06 -7.68
N TRP A 48 -8.85 -0.93 -8.28
CA TRP A 48 -10.18 -0.74 -8.87
C TRP A 48 -10.38 -1.52 -10.18
N GLU A 49 -9.33 -1.63 -10.99
CA GLU A 49 -9.36 -2.35 -12.27
C GLU A 49 -9.29 -3.87 -12.06
N GLU A 50 -8.27 -4.36 -11.36
CA GLU A 50 -8.01 -5.79 -11.19
C GLU A 50 -8.96 -6.46 -10.20
N LYS A 51 -9.44 -5.71 -9.19
CA LYS A 51 -10.33 -6.20 -8.11
C LYS A 51 -9.79 -7.39 -7.31
N ASP A 52 -8.55 -7.82 -7.55
CA ASP A 52 -7.83 -8.81 -6.76
C ASP A 52 -6.61 -8.14 -6.07
N PRO A 53 -6.58 -8.07 -4.73
CA PRO A 53 -5.48 -7.42 -4.01
C PRO A 53 -4.12 -8.09 -4.22
N ARG A 54 -4.07 -9.38 -4.56
CA ARG A 54 -2.82 -10.13 -4.75
C ARG A 54 -1.99 -9.61 -5.92
N LYS A 55 -2.66 -9.08 -6.96
CA LYS A 55 -2.00 -8.55 -8.15
C LYS A 55 -1.39 -7.17 -7.94
N CYS A 56 -1.92 -6.40 -6.98
CA CYS A 56 -1.51 -5.02 -6.72
C CYS A 56 -0.52 -4.87 -5.53
N LEU A 57 0.10 -5.98 -5.09
CA LEU A 57 1.02 -5.97 -3.95
C LEU A 57 2.30 -5.15 -4.22
N ASN A 58 2.74 -5.09 -5.48
CA ASN A 58 3.94 -4.34 -5.85
C ASN A 58 3.71 -2.83 -5.76
N GLU A 59 2.54 -2.36 -6.16
CA GLU A 59 2.09 -0.98 -6.02
C GLU A 59 1.90 -0.63 -4.54
N GLY A 60 1.34 -1.55 -3.75
CA GLY A 60 1.23 -1.41 -2.31
C GLY A 60 2.60 -1.24 -1.62
N ARG A 61 3.64 -1.96 -2.07
CA ARG A 61 5.02 -1.77 -1.59
C ARG A 61 5.54 -0.35 -1.87
N LYS A 62 5.27 0.20 -3.05
CA LYS A 62 5.67 1.58 -3.40
C LYS A 62 4.96 2.63 -2.54
N VAL A 63 3.68 2.42 -2.24
CA VAL A 63 2.93 3.26 -1.30
C VAL A 63 3.58 3.25 0.08
N ASN A 64 3.91 2.06 0.58
CA ASN A 64 4.54 1.89 1.88
C ASN A 64 5.94 2.54 1.93
N GLU A 65 6.75 2.35 0.88
CA GLU A 65 8.05 3.00 0.76
C GLU A 65 7.95 4.53 0.76
N CYS A 66 6.99 5.10 0.02
CA CYS A 66 6.77 6.55 0.00
C CYS A 66 6.34 7.08 1.39
N ALA A 67 5.46 6.35 2.09
CA ALA A 67 5.06 6.71 3.45
C ALA A 67 6.23 6.68 4.43
N LEU A 68 7.09 5.65 4.37
CA LEU A 68 8.30 5.59 5.21
C LEU A 68 9.28 6.72 4.91
N GLN A 69 9.46 7.09 3.64
CA GLN A 69 10.30 8.23 3.26
C GLN A 69 9.70 9.56 3.72
N PHE A 70 8.38 9.70 3.70
CA PHE A 70 7.69 10.91 4.14
C PHE A 70 7.76 11.15 5.67
N PHE A 71 7.72 10.07 6.47
CA PHE A 71 7.81 10.15 7.93
C PHE A 71 9.23 10.02 8.50
N ARG A 72 10.24 9.85 7.63
CA ARG A 72 11.66 9.85 8.02
C ARG A 72 12.16 11.28 8.23
#